data_AF-A0A951Y0T7-F1
#
_entry.id   AF-A0A951Y0T7-F1
#
_cell.length_a   1.000
_cell.length_b   1.000
_cell.length_c   1.000
_cell.angle_alpha   90.00
_cell.angle_beta   90.00
_cell.angle_gamma   90.00
#
_symmetry.space_group_name_H-M   'P 1'
#
loop_
_entity.id
_entity.type
_entity.pdbx_description
1 polymer ?
#
loop_
_entity_poly.entity_id
_entity_poly.type
_entity_poly.pdbx_seq_one_letter_code
_entity_poly.pdbx_strand_id
1 'polypeptide(L)'
;MLTPLLLLLAAAAGPHGQPEPPADRPEISARHWFNNPPYRLHDNRKVVLLFFRTERPGRELLRTVALLERVARRDDAVVIGLTPDSRARAQDFIEKHRVRFTIGAESRCARDFGVEEFPALRVIDPRDRGRAADVDPAWLDQFASDAPESEPQDQDAWLRVLRSGPAGADADARRAAVRQLFEILSVEEFVAVADELIAAESNPFVRGELRHRRALALGEDRTDDRQARSAAAMRGFIQNPEDPQWAPVRQYLAGRTPAAPVPVLLDDYLARIDSDAPTEVLTRRMIVERLLGASADRAGALEALRQIVSIDADPSIRLVATMKLGELSPTGDFETAGLLDELARLEPNELRVRPMMEYVANLIRTGDEDANRVPHATAAP
;
A
#
# COMPACT_ATOMS: atom_id res chain seq x y z
N MET A 1 -8.84 -82.94 4.36
CA MET A 1 -7.94 -82.76 5.52
C MET A 1 -7.61 -81.28 5.59
N LEU A 2 -8.41 -80.51 6.32
CA LEU A 2 -8.24 -80.09 7.72
C LEU A 2 -7.32 -78.85 7.86
N THR A 3 -7.97 -77.74 8.22
CA THR A 3 -7.42 -76.51 8.82
C THR A 3 -6.57 -76.81 10.07
N PRO A 4 -5.67 -75.91 10.49
CA PRO A 4 -6.05 -74.88 11.49
C PRO A 4 -5.44 -73.50 11.14
N LEU A 5 -6.13 -72.36 11.20
CA LEU A 5 -6.75 -71.66 12.35
C LEU A 5 -5.80 -71.53 13.55
N LEU A 6 -4.99 -70.48 13.55
CA LEU A 6 -4.19 -70.09 14.70
C LEU A 6 -4.46 -68.61 15.02
N LEU A 7 -5.18 -68.44 16.12
CA LEU A 7 -5.40 -67.19 16.85
C LEU A 7 -4.06 -66.51 17.15
N LEU A 8 -3.99 -65.20 16.93
CA LEU A 8 -3.02 -64.34 17.62
C LEU A 8 -3.78 -63.25 18.35
N LEU A 9 -3.47 -63.19 19.65
CA LEU A 9 -4.12 -62.42 20.69
C LEU A 9 -4.22 -60.94 20.36
N ALA A 10 -5.45 -60.42 20.46
CA ALA A 10 -5.70 -59.01 20.71
C ALA A 10 -5.26 -58.69 22.15
N ALA A 11 -4.06 -58.15 22.31
CA ALA A 11 -3.70 -57.44 23.52
C ALA A 11 -4.46 -56.12 23.51
N ALA A 12 -5.44 -55.99 24.41
CA ALA A 12 -6.08 -54.73 24.75
C ALA A 12 -5.02 -53.79 25.33
N ALA A 13 -4.38 -52.99 24.47
CA ALA A 13 -3.75 -51.76 24.90
C ALA A 13 -4.90 -50.85 25.34
N GLY A 14 -5.04 -50.70 26.67
CA GLY A 14 -5.97 -49.74 27.25
C GLY A 14 -5.72 -48.35 26.64
N PRO A 15 -6.74 -47.48 26.60
CA PRO A 15 -6.51 -46.10 26.19
C PRO A 15 -5.42 -45.54 27.11
N HIS A 16 -4.22 -45.35 26.57
CA HIS A 16 -3.27 -44.44 27.16
C HIS A 16 -4.03 -43.13 27.30
N GLY A 17 -4.42 -42.81 28.54
CA GLY A 17 -5.02 -41.54 28.86
C GLY A 17 -4.14 -40.49 28.24
N GLN A 18 -4.63 -39.83 27.19
CA GLN A 18 -4.04 -38.58 26.78
C GLN A 18 -4.08 -37.72 28.05
N PRO A 19 -2.93 -37.22 28.53
CA PRO A 19 -2.94 -36.31 29.65
C PRO A 19 -3.95 -35.22 29.32
N GLU A 20 -4.93 -35.01 30.20
CA GLU A 20 -5.84 -33.89 30.09
C GLU A 20 -4.98 -32.64 29.84
N PRO A 21 -5.24 -31.89 28.76
CA PRO A 21 -4.50 -30.66 28.51
C PRO A 21 -4.62 -29.80 29.77
N PRO A 22 -3.50 -29.27 30.29
CA PRO A 22 -3.52 -28.52 31.54
C PRO A 22 -4.59 -27.44 31.45
N ALA A 23 -5.49 -27.44 32.43
CA ALA A 23 -6.54 -26.45 32.57
C ALA A 23 -5.92 -25.05 32.59
N ASP A 24 -6.48 -24.16 31.76
CA ASP A 24 -6.18 -22.74 31.63
C ASP A 24 -4.82 -22.37 31.01
N ARG A 25 -4.61 -22.76 29.74
CA ARG A 25 -3.67 -22.03 28.88
C ARG A 25 -4.34 -20.73 28.43
N PRO A 26 -3.72 -19.55 28.63
CA PRO A 26 -4.29 -18.30 28.16
C PRO A 26 -4.35 -18.32 26.62
N GLU A 27 -5.56 -18.22 26.09
CA GLU A 27 -5.81 -18.21 24.65
C GLU A 27 -5.45 -16.84 24.07
N ILE A 28 -4.58 -16.82 23.05
CA ILE A 28 -4.30 -15.59 22.30
C ILE A 28 -5.52 -15.29 21.43
N SER A 29 -6.28 -14.27 21.82
CA SER A 29 -7.52 -13.87 21.18
C SER A 29 -7.62 -12.36 21.01
N ALA A 30 -8.24 -11.97 19.90
CA ALA A 30 -8.57 -10.59 19.58
C ALA A 30 -9.83 -10.58 18.71
N ARG A 31 -10.61 -9.49 18.76
CA ARG A 31 -11.83 -9.36 17.95
C ARG A 31 -11.50 -9.05 16.49
N HIS A 32 -10.40 -8.35 16.27
CA HIS A 32 -9.95 -7.91 14.96
C HIS A 32 -8.47 -8.23 14.79
N TRP A 33 -8.10 -8.77 13.64
CA TRP A 33 -6.73 -9.14 13.30
C TRP A 33 -6.27 -8.39 12.06
N PHE A 34 -5.04 -7.90 12.08
CA PHE A 34 -4.36 -7.19 11.00
C PHE A 34 -3.03 -7.88 10.68
N ASN A 35 -2.54 -7.70 9.45
CA ASN A 35 -1.28 -8.26 8.98
C ASN A 35 -1.12 -9.75 9.28
N ASN A 36 -2.22 -10.52 9.28
CA ASN A 36 -2.24 -11.88 9.79
C ASN A 36 -1.79 -12.86 8.69
N PRO A 37 -0.54 -13.37 8.69
CA PRO A 37 -0.25 -14.58 7.94
C PRO A 37 -1.08 -15.74 8.52
N PRO A 38 -1.26 -16.86 7.82
CA PRO A 38 -1.94 -18.03 8.36
C PRO A 38 -1.15 -18.63 9.55
N TYR A 39 -1.34 -18.11 10.76
CA TYR A 39 -0.79 -18.68 11.99
C TYR A 39 -1.69 -19.80 12.49
N ARG A 40 -1.09 -20.96 12.79
CA ARG A 40 -1.76 -22.09 13.45
C ARG A 40 -1.09 -22.30 14.80
N LEU A 41 -1.88 -22.53 15.86
CA LEU A 41 -1.38 -22.83 17.22
C LEU A 41 -0.45 -24.06 17.33
N HIS A 42 -0.19 -24.79 16.24
CA HIS A 42 0.76 -25.90 16.14
C HIS A 42 2.14 -25.48 15.61
N ASP A 43 2.38 -24.18 15.43
CA ASP A 43 3.63 -23.63 14.92
C ASP A 43 4.81 -23.88 15.88
N ASN A 44 5.93 -24.45 15.40
CA ASN A 44 7.11 -24.77 16.21
C ASN A 44 8.04 -23.58 16.47
N ARG A 45 7.63 -22.38 16.07
CA ARG A 45 8.37 -21.13 16.26
C ARG A 45 8.21 -20.56 17.67
N LYS A 46 9.15 -19.71 18.09
CA LYS A 46 9.01 -18.87 19.29
C LYS A 46 7.95 -17.79 19.04
N VAL A 47 7.03 -17.59 19.96
CA VAL A 47 6.02 -16.53 19.85
C VAL A 47 6.42 -15.37 20.74
N VAL A 48 6.64 -14.21 20.14
CA VAL A 48 6.93 -12.95 20.85
C VAL A 48 5.65 -12.12 20.87
N LEU A 49 5.13 -11.87 22.06
CA LEU A 49 3.94 -11.07 22.30
C LEU A 49 4.35 -9.66 22.74
N LEU A 50 3.81 -8.66 22.05
CA LEU A 50 3.86 -7.27 22.49
C LEU A 50 2.47 -6.87 22.98
N PHE A 51 2.35 -6.51 24.25
CA PHE A 51 1.15 -5.88 24.79
C PHE A 51 1.37 -4.38 24.81
N PHE A 52 0.49 -3.61 24.17
CA PHE A 52 0.67 -2.15 24.05
C PHE A 52 -0.65 -1.39 23.98
N ARG A 53 -0.57 -0.06 24.14
CA ARG A 53 -1.66 0.89 23.88
C ARG A 53 -1.23 1.86 22.77
N THR A 54 -2.18 2.17 21.90
CA THR A 54 -2.05 3.07 20.74
C THR A 54 -2.27 4.53 21.13
N GLU A 55 -2.98 4.80 22.24
CA GLU A 55 -3.17 6.16 22.75
C GLU A 55 -1.84 6.72 23.25
N ARG A 56 -1.18 7.55 22.42
CA ARG A 56 0.10 8.23 22.67
C ARG A 56 1.28 7.25 22.78
N PRO A 57 1.76 6.72 21.65
CA PRO A 57 2.92 5.85 21.67
C PRO A 57 4.16 6.61 22.15
N GLY A 58 4.67 6.22 23.32
CA GLY A 58 5.93 6.74 23.84
C GLY A 58 7.12 6.28 23.02
N ARG A 59 8.27 6.95 23.19
CA ARG A 59 9.53 6.61 22.50
C ARG A 59 9.94 5.14 22.70
N GLU A 60 9.66 4.60 23.87
CA GLU A 60 9.93 3.20 24.21
C GLU A 60 9.14 2.21 23.35
N LEU A 61 7.81 2.39 23.24
CA LEU A 61 6.98 1.55 22.38
C LEU A 61 7.47 1.57 20.93
N LEU A 62 7.78 2.76 20.39
CA LEU A 62 8.26 2.88 19.02
C LEU A 62 9.60 2.18 18.80
N ARG A 63 10.52 2.26 19.77
CA ARG A 63 11.78 1.50 19.74
C ARG A 63 11.52 -0.01 19.76
N THR A 64 10.60 -0.47 20.61
CA THR A 64 10.22 -1.88 20.71
C THR A 64 9.58 -2.39 19.42
N VAL A 65 8.72 -1.60 18.79
CA VAL A 65 8.14 -1.93 17.47
C VAL A 65 9.24 -2.11 16.42
N ALA A 66 10.21 -1.18 16.33
CA ALA A 66 11.32 -1.30 15.38
C ALA A 66 12.18 -2.54 15.62
N LEU A 67 12.41 -2.92 16.88
CA LEU A 67 13.07 -4.18 17.25
C LEU A 67 12.28 -5.40 16.76
N LEU A 68 10.98 -5.39 17.03
CA LEU A 68 10.08 -6.49 16.70
C LEU A 68 9.88 -6.67 15.19
N GLU A 69 9.94 -5.60 14.39
CA GLU A 69 9.97 -5.70 12.93
C GLU A 69 11.15 -6.52 12.44
N ARG A 70 12.33 -6.39 13.07
CA ARG A 70 13.50 -7.23 12.77
C ARG A 70 13.26 -8.69 13.17
N VAL A 71 12.70 -8.90 14.37
CA VAL A 71 12.38 -10.25 14.88
C VAL A 71 11.33 -10.95 14.01
N ALA A 72 10.35 -10.22 13.51
CA ALA A 72 9.26 -10.77 12.69
C ALA A 72 9.72 -11.34 11.34
N ARG A 73 10.94 -10.99 10.88
CA ARG A 73 11.56 -11.54 9.67
C ARG A 73 12.23 -12.89 9.90
N ARG A 74 12.38 -13.34 11.14
CA ARG A 74 13.01 -14.62 11.45
C ARG A 74 12.08 -15.79 11.15
N ASP A 75 12.60 -16.82 10.49
CA ASP A 75 11.84 -18.04 10.22
C ASP A 75 11.53 -18.87 11.46
N ASP A 76 12.21 -18.63 12.58
CA ASP A 76 12.01 -19.34 13.85
C ASP A 76 11.18 -18.55 14.87
N ALA A 77 10.65 -17.39 14.50
CA ALA A 77 9.84 -16.53 15.37
C ALA A 77 8.50 -16.12 14.73
N VAL A 78 7.54 -15.80 15.60
CA VAL A 78 6.27 -15.16 15.25
C VAL A 78 6.08 -14.00 16.20
N VAL A 79 5.89 -12.80 15.66
CA VAL A 79 5.60 -11.62 16.45
C VAL A 79 4.11 -11.30 16.39
N ILE A 80 3.49 -11.10 17.55
CA ILE A 80 2.09 -10.70 17.67
C ILE A 80 1.99 -9.52 18.62
N GLY A 81 1.50 -8.38 18.14
CA GLY A 81 1.09 -7.28 18.98
C GLY A 81 -0.38 -7.40 19.38
N LEU A 82 -0.70 -7.20 20.65
CA LEU A 82 -2.04 -7.25 21.19
C LEU A 82 -2.34 -5.92 21.88
N THR A 83 -3.41 -5.25 21.45
CA THR A 83 -3.87 -3.99 22.03
C THR A 83 -5.33 -4.11 22.48
N PRO A 84 -5.69 -3.54 23.65
CA PRO A 84 -7.08 -3.42 24.06
C PRO A 84 -7.84 -2.34 23.26
N ASP A 85 -7.15 -1.53 22.47
CA ASP A 85 -7.76 -0.43 21.71
C ASP A 85 -8.66 -0.91 20.58
N SER A 86 -9.53 -0.02 20.11
CA SER A 86 -10.48 -0.29 19.04
C SER A 86 -9.81 -0.59 17.70
N ARG A 87 -10.55 -1.28 16.83
CA ARG A 87 -10.14 -1.55 15.43
C ARG A 87 -9.57 -0.31 14.72
N ALA A 88 -10.28 0.82 14.81
CA ALA A 88 -9.91 2.03 14.10
C ALA A 88 -8.56 2.60 14.58
N ARG A 89 -8.30 2.57 15.89
CA ARG A 89 -7.03 3.06 16.46
C ARG A 89 -5.86 2.14 16.20
N ALA A 90 -6.08 0.83 16.28
CA ALA A 90 -5.06 -0.14 15.91
C ALA A 90 -4.68 0.01 14.43
N GLN A 91 -5.67 0.18 13.54
CA GLN A 91 -5.41 0.44 12.12
C GLN A 91 -4.63 1.73 11.91
N ASP A 92 -5.02 2.83 12.54
CA ASP A 92 -4.29 4.11 12.49
C ASP A 92 -2.84 3.95 12.97
N PHE A 93 -2.62 3.24 14.09
CA PHE A 93 -1.28 2.95 14.61
C PHE A 93 -0.43 2.12 13.63
N ILE A 94 -1.02 1.08 13.03
CA ILE A 94 -0.35 0.22 12.03
C ILE A 94 0.04 1.03 10.81
N GLU A 95 -0.87 1.83 10.27
CA GLU A 95 -0.63 2.68 9.10
C GLU A 95 0.48 3.71 9.40
N LYS A 96 0.36 4.39 10.55
CA LYS A 96 1.29 5.45 10.97
C LYS A 96 2.69 4.95 11.28
N HIS A 97 2.82 3.81 11.95
CA HIS A 97 4.11 3.27 12.39
C HIS A 97 4.60 2.10 11.54
N ARG A 98 3.85 1.76 10.48
CA ARG A 98 4.18 0.72 9.49
C ARG A 98 4.47 -0.62 10.12
N VAL A 99 3.66 -0.99 11.09
CA VAL A 99 3.76 -2.31 11.72
C VAL A 99 3.41 -3.36 10.69
N ARG A 100 4.28 -4.35 10.48
CA ARG A 100 4.11 -5.44 9.51
C ARG A 100 3.88 -6.78 10.18
N PHE A 101 4.26 -6.93 11.44
CA PHE A 101 3.89 -8.10 12.21
C PHE A 101 2.39 -8.10 12.56
N THR A 102 1.89 -9.27 12.96
CA THR A 102 0.48 -9.50 13.27
C THR A 102 0.02 -8.61 14.42
N ILE A 103 -1.10 -7.90 14.25
CA ILE A 103 -1.74 -7.12 15.33
C ILE A 103 -3.15 -7.62 15.60
N GLY A 104 -3.45 -7.89 16.87
CA GLY A 104 -4.79 -8.14 17.40
C GLY A 104 -5.33 -6.94 18.17
N ALA A 105 -6.50 -6.44 17.79
CA ALA A 105 -7.19 -5.32 18.45
C ALA A 105 -8.42 -5.76 19.24
N GLU A 106 -8.82 -4.93 20.21
CA GLU A 106 -9.82 -5.25 21.23
C GLU A 106 -9.50 -6.58 21.96
N SER A 107 -8.21 -6.83 22.19
CA SER A 107 -7.72 -8.03 22.87
C SER A 107 -7.87 -7.90 24.39
N ARG A 108 -8.25 -8.99 25.05
CA ARG A 108 -8.31 -9.10 26.51
C ARG A 108 -7.10 -9.81 27.12
N CYS A 109 -6.21 -10.34 26.27
CA CYS A 109 -5.12 -11.21 26.68
C CYS A 109 -4.15 -10.55 27.66
N ALA A 110 -4.01 -9.23 27.68
CA ALA A 110 -3.13 -8.57 28.66
C ALA A 110 -3.45 -9.02 30.10
N ARG A 111 -4.74 -9.14 30.44
CA ARG A 111 -5.18 -9.63 31.75
C ARG A 111 -4.83 -11.10 31.95
N ASP A 112 -5.11 -11.94 30.95
CA ASP A 112 -4.91 -13.39 31.03
C ASP A 112 -3.41 -13.76 31.14
N PHE A 113 -2.54 -12.88 30.65
CA PHE A 113 -1.07 -12.99 30.74
C PHE A 113 -0.48 -12.20 31.93
N GLY A 114 -1.30 -11.67 32.84
CA GLY A 114 -0.85 -10.95 34.03
C GLY A 114 -0.08 -9.66 33.74
N VAL A 115 -0.39 -8.99 32.63
CA VAL A 115 0.25 -7.74 32.23
C VAL A 115 -0.45 -6.57 32.91
N GLU A 116 0.27 -5.89 33.80
CA GLU A 116 -0.20 -4.72 34.54
C GLU A 116 0.24 -3.40 33.88
N GLU A 117 1.39 -3.40 33.21
CA GLU A 117 2.01 -2.22 32.60
C GLU A 117 2.18 -2.36 31.08
N PHE A 118 2.18 -1.22 30.37
CA PHE A 118 2.33 -1.16 28.93
C PHE A 118 3.45 -0.18 28.55
N PRO A 119 4.29 -0.46 27.53
CA PRO A 119 4.32 -1.71 26.77
C PRO A 119 4.93 -2.87 27.58
N ALA A 120 4.51 -4.09 27.31
CA ALA A 120 5.10 -5.29 27.90
C ALA A 120 5.40 -6.34 26.84
N LEU A 121 6.48 -7.09 27.06
CA LEU A 121 6.90 -8.17 26.17
C LEU A 121 6.82 -9.50 26.90
N ARG A 122 6.34 -10.50 26.16
CA ARG A 122 6.33 -11.89 26.61
C ARG A 122 6.84 -12.78 25.50
N VAL A 123 7.51 -13.87 25.86
CA VAL A 123 7.94 -14.90 24.92
C VAL A 123 7.37 -16.24 25.33
N ILE A 124 6.76 -16.94 24.38
CA ILE A 124 6.32 -18.32 24.55
C ILE A 124 7.30 -19.19 23.77
N ASP A 125 8.03 -20.04 24.49
CA ASP A 125 8.94 -20.99 23.87
C ASP A 125 8.13 -22.19 23.33
N PRO A 126 8.41 -22.68 22.11
CA PRO A 126 7.71 -23.84 21.55
C PRO A 126 7.88 -25.11 22.41
N ARG A 127 8.95 -25.20 23.21
CA ARG A 127 9.22 -26.31 24.14
C ARG A 127 8.46 -26.18 25.46
N ASP A 128 8.05 -24.97 25.82
CA ASP A 128 7.29 -24.67 27.04
C ASP A 128 6.09 -23.78 26.73
N ARG A 129 5.16 -24.28 25.90
CA ARG A 129 3.95 -23.54 25.50
C ARG A 129 2.99 -23.26 26.67
N GLY A 130 3.25 -23.81 27.84
CA GLY A 130 2.45 -23.58 29.03
C GLY A 130 2.81 -22.29 29.75
N ARG A 131 3.95 -21.65 29.41
CA ARG A 131 4.45 -20.49 30.13
C ARG A 131 4.90 -19.40 29.16
N ALA A 132 4.46 -18.18 29.45
CA ALA A 132 5.00 -16.99 28.85
C ALA A 132 6.06 -16.42 29.81
N ALA A 133 7.25 -16.12 29.29
CA ALA A 133 8.31 -15.50 30.06
C ALA A 133 8.38 -14.00 29.77
N ASP A 134 8.56 -13.21 30.83
CA ASP A 134 8.83 -11.77 30.73
C ASP A 134 10.19 -11.57 30.10
N VAL A 135 10.26 -10.70 29.09
CA VAL A 135 11.53 -10.31 28.47
C VAL A 135 11.62 -8.79 28.41
N ASP A 136 12.84 -8.29 28.49
CA ASP A 136 13.12 -6.86 28.36
C ASP A 136 13.54 -6.51 26.91
N PRO A 137 13.66 -5.22 26.57
CA PRO A 137 14.14 -4.80 25.25
C PRO A 137 15.58 -5.21 24.93
N ALA A 138 16.42 -5.50 25.94
CA ALA A 138 17.80 -5.95 25.71
C ALA A 138 17.84 -7.40 25.21
N TRP A 139 16.96 -8.26 25.76
CA TRP A 139 16.74 -9.60 25.23
C TRP A 139 16.26 -9.56 23.77
N LEU A 140 15.34 -8.65 23.43
CA LEU A 140 14.90 -8.48 22.05
C LEU A 140 16.02 -8.06 21.12
N ASP A 141 16.89 -7.15 21.55
CA ASP A 141 18.00 -6.69 20.72
C ASP A 141 19.04 -7.79 20.50
N GLN A 142 19.34 -8.58 21.56
CA GLN A 142 20.16 -9.78 21.43
C GLN A 142 19.48 -10.81 20.52
N PHE A 143 18.20 -11.11 20.72
CA PHE A 143 17.46 -12.08 19.92
C PHE A 143 17.32 -11.64 18.46
N ALA A 144 17.20 -10.33 18.20
CA ALA A 144 17.22 -9.78 16.85
C ALA A 144 18.63 -9.89 16.23
N SER A 145 19.69 -9.74 17.02
CA SER A 145 21.08 -9.81 16.56
C SER A 145 21.57 -11.25 16.34
N ASP A 146 21.08 -12.21 17.12
CA ASP A 146 21.35 -13.65 16.99
C ASP A 146 20.54 -14.29 15.85
N ALA A 147 19.93 -13.49 14.97
CA ALA A 147 19.30 -14.01 13.77
C ALA A 147 20.39 -14.57 12.87
N PRO A 148 20.28 -15.84 12.41
CA PRO A 148 21.04 -16.21 11.23
C PRO A 148 20.68 -15.15 10.18
N GLU A 149 21.68 -14.54 9.56
CA GLU A 149 21.44 -13.67 8.41
C GLU A 149 20.59 -14.48 7.45
N SER A 150 19.28 -14.20 7.43
CA SER A 150 18.37 -14.78 6.46
C SER A 150 19.01 -14.48 5.12
N GLU A 151 19.25 -15.52 4.29
CA GLU A 151 19.90 -15.38 2.98
C GLU A 151 19.43 -14.05 2.39
N PRO A 152 20.34 -13.07 2.20
CA PRO A 152 19.93 -11.73 1.86
C PRO A 152 19.00 -11.85 0.66
N GLN A 153 17.72 -11.53 0.84
CA GLN A 153 16.84 -11.26 -0.30
C GLN A 153 17.55 -10.15 -1.03
N ASP A 154 18.26 -10.52 -2.10
CA ASP A 154 19.55 -9.94 -2.49
C ASP A 154 19.45 -8.42 -2.58
N GLN A 155 19.72 -7.75 -1.46
CA GLN A 155 19.65 -6.29 -1.33
C GLN A 155 20.55 -5.67 -2.40
N ASP A 156 21.70 -6.29 -2.62
CA ASP A 156 22.66 -5.90 -3.65
C ASP A 156 22.12 -6.17 -5.06
N ALA A 157 21.34 -7.22 -5.32
CA ALA A 157 20.61 -7.36 -6.58
C ALA A 157 19.60 -6.23 -6.79
N TRP A 158 18.78 -5.91 -5.79
CA TRP A 158 17.78 -4.84 -5.95
C TRP A 158 18.42 -3.47 -6.12
N LEU A 159 19.48 -3.17 -5.37
CA LEU A 159 20.28 -1.96 -5.56
C LEU A 159 20.95 -1.94 -6.94
N ARG A 160 21.46 -3.07 -7.44
CA ARG A 160 22.00 -3.17 -8.81
C ARG A 160 20.93 -2.88 -9.85
N VAL A 161 19.71 -3.42 -9.69
CA VAL A 161 18.58 -3.13 -10.59
C VAL A 161 18.31 -1.63 -10.65
N LEU A 162 18.20 -0.95 -9.50
CA LEU A 162 17.99 0.49 -9.46
C LEU A 162 19.15 1.30 -10.05
N ARG A 163 20.39 0.99 -9.64
CA ARG A 163 21.60 1.72 -10.08
C ARG A 163 21.97 1.49 -11.53
N SER A 164 21.53 0.38 -12.13
CA SER A 164 21.71 0.13 -13.57
C SER A 164 20.94 1.12 -14.44
N GLY A 165 19.98 1.84 -13.85
CA GLY A 165 19.19 2.87 -14.52
C GLY A 165 18.38 2.31 -15.70
N PRO A 166 17.94 3.17 -16.63
CA PRO A 166 17.14 2.76 -17.77
C PRO A 166 17.88 1.86 -18.78
N ALA A 167 19.22 1.82 -18.72
CA ALA A 167 20.03 0.99 -19.62
C ALA A 167 20.11 -0.48 -19.18
N GLY A 168 19.92 -0.77 -17.88
CA GLY A 168 20.07 -2.12 -17.34
C GLY A 168 18.76 -2.79 -16.89
N ALA A 169 17.72 -2.03 -16.61
CA ALA A 169 16.41 -2.57 -16.23
C ALA A 169 15.26 -1.65 -16.66
N ASP A 170 14.13 -2.25 -17.05
CA ASP A 170 12.92 -1.50 -17.37
C ASP A 170 12.32 -0.80 -16.13
N ALA A 171 11.39 0.12 -16.37
CA ALA A 171 10.78 0.93 -15.32
C ALA A 171 10.02 0.08 -14.29
N ASP A 172 9.37 -1.01 -14.71
CA ASP A 172 8.54 -1.83 -13.83
C ASP A 172 9.39 -2.67 -12.87
N ALA A 173 10.47 -3.26 -13.38
CA ALA A 173 11.48 -3.95 -12.58
C ALA A 173 12.13 -3.00 -11.56
N ARG A 174 12.47 -1.79 -11.98
CA ARG A 174 13.02 -0.77 -11.08
C ARG A 174 12.00 -0.35 -10.02
N ARG A 175 10.74 -0.10 -10.37
CA ARG A 175 9.69 0.18 -9.37
C ARG A 175 9.47 -0.97 -8.40
N ALA A 176 9.56 -2.22 -8.87
CA ALA A 176 9.51 -3.39 -8.00
C ALA A 176 10.70 -3.41 -7.03
N ALA A 177 11.91 -3.11 -7.51
CA ALA A 177 13.09 -2.99 -6.66
C ALA A 177 12.93 -1.91 -5.58
N VAL A 178 12.35 -0.74 -5.90
CA VAL A 178 12.03 0.29 -4.87
C VAL A 178 11.12 -0.28 -3.78
N ARG A 179 10.05 -0.99 -4.15
CA ARG A 179 9.12 -1.61 -3.19
C ARG A 179 9.79 -2.68 -2.34
N GLN A 180 10.64 -3.51 -2.94
CA GLN A 180 11.38 -4.54 -2.21
C GLN A 180 12.41 -3.93 -1.25
N LEU A 181 13.19 -2.95 -1.70
CA LEU A 181 14.16 -2.24 -0.85
C LEU A 181 13.47 -1.56 0.34
N PHE A 182 12.32 -0.96 0.09
CA PHE A 182 11.48 -0.39 1.13
C PHE A 182 10.98 -1.42 2.17
N GLU A 183 10.78 -2.67 1.74
CA GLU A 183 10.38 -3.76 2.61
C GLU A 183 11.56 -4.34 3.41
N ILE A 184 12.77 -4.38 2.85
CA ILE A 184 13.90 -5.03 3.51
C ILE A 184 14.82 -4.08 4.28
N LEU A 185 14.99 -2.83 3.84
CA LEU A 185 15.88 -1.87 4.50
C LEU A 185 15.27 -1.29 5.78
N SER A 186 16.12 -0.81 6.68
CA SER A 186 15.69 0.11 7.74
C SER A 186 15.19 1.44 7.16
N VAL A 187 14.51 2.25 7.99
CA VAL A 187 14.02 3.57 7.57
C VAL A 187 15.18 4.46 7.14
N GLU A 188 16.24 4.51 7.94
CA GLU A 188 17.41 5.33 7.71
C GLU A 188 18.15 4.92 6.42
N GLU A 189 18.35 3.63 6.21
CA GLU A 189 19.00 3.10 5.00
C GLU A 189 18.17 3.38 3.75
N PHE A 190 16.85 3.15 3.81
CA PHE A 190 15.99 3.41 2.66
C PHE A 190 15.94 4.90 2.32
N VAL A 191 15.84 5.78 3.32
CA VAL A 191 15.84 7.24 3.08
C VAL A 191 17.15 7.68 2.43
N ALA A 192 18.30 7.19 2.88
CA ALA A 192 19.59 7.49 2.27
C ALA A 192 19.67 7.03 0.80
N VAL A 193 19.21 5.81 0.50
CA VAL A 193 19.13 5.30 -0.88
C VAL A 193 18.17 6.13 -1.73
N ALA A 194 17.02 6.52 -1.18
CA ALA A 194 16.06 7.34 -1.90
C ALA A 194 16.59 8.74 -2.20
N ASP A 195 17.26 9.39 -1.24
CA ASP A 195 17.89 10.71 -1.44
C ASP A 195 18.97 10.68 -2.52
N GLU A 196 19.78 9.62 -2.57
CA GLU A 196 20.76 9.39 -3.64
C GLU A 196 20.08 9.26 -5.02
N LEU A 197 19.04 8.42 -5.11
CA LEU A 197 18.48 8.01 -6.40
C LEU A 197 17.44 8.98 -6.97
N ILE A 198 16.69 9.71 -6.15
CA ILE A 198 15.63 10.63 -6.63
C ILE A 198 16.18 11.70 -7.58
N ALA A 199 17.38 12.21 -7.30
CA ALA A 199 18.01 13.24 -8.12
C ALA A 199 18.52 12.70 -9.48
N ALA A 200 18.97 11.45 -9.50
CA ALA A 200 19.53 10.80 -10.69
C ALA A 200 18.48 10.07 -11.55
N GLU A 201 17.31 9.74 -10.99
CA GLU A 201 16.28 8.98 -11.70
C GLU A 201 15.54 9.84 -12.74
N SER A 202 15.67 9.46 -14.00
CA SER A 202 15.02 10.12 -15.14
C SER A 202 13.58 9.67 -15.33
N ASN A 203 13.25 8.41 -15.00
CA ASN A 203 11.90 7.89 -15.19
C ASN A 203 10.96 8.46 -14.11
N PRO A 204 9.91 9.20 -14.50
CA PRO A 204 9.03 9.88 -13.56
C PRO A 204 8.29 8.91 -12.63
N PHE A 205 7.98 7.69 -13.08
CA PHE A 205 7.27 6.69 -12.28
C PHE A 205 8.16 6.01 -11.25
N VAL A 206 9.42 5.72 -11.59
CA VAL A 206 10.40 5.21 -10.61
C VAL A 206 10.71 6.29 -9.57
N ARG A 207 10.91 7.53 -10.01
CA ARG A 207 11.13 8.68 -9.13
C ARG A 207 9.92 8.96 -8.23
N GLY A 208 8.71 8.85 -8.75
CA GLY A 208 7.47 8.96 -7.97
C GLY A 208 7.36 7.88 -6.89
N GLU A 209 7.70 6.63 -7.22
CA GLU A 209 7.73 5.52 -6.24
C GLU A 209 8.78 5.79 -5.14
N LEU A 210 9.99 6.24 -5.49
CA LEU A 210 11.02 6.61 -4.51
C LEU A 210 10.56 7.73 -3.58
N ARG A 211 10.03 8.83 -4.11
CA ARG A 211 9.54 9.97 -3.32
C ARG A 211 8.39 9.56 -2.39
N HIS A 212 7.39 8.85 -2.92
CA HIS A 212 6.25 8.38 -2.15
C HIS A 212 6.67 7.46 -0.98
N ARG A 213 7.52 6.47 -1.25
CA ARG A 213 8.00 5.53 -0.23
C ARG A 213 8.89 6.22 0.80
N ARG A 214 9.73 7.17 0.37
CA ARG A 214 10.56 8.00 1.25
C ARG A 214 9.71 8.84 2.18
N ALA A 215 8.70 9.55 1.66
CA ALA A 215 7.78 10.37 2.45
C ALA A 215 7.08 9.52 3.52
N LEU A 216 6.51 8.38 3.11
CA LEU A 216 5.93 7.46 4.08
C LEU A 216 7.00 7.02 5.12
N ALA A 217 8.29 6.89 4.76
CA ALA A 217 9.34 6.34 5.65
C ALA A 217 9.73 7.34 6.73
N LEU A 218 9.64 8.62 6.39
CA LEU A 218 9.72 9.73 7.32
C LEU A 218 8.44 9.91 8.17
N GLY A 219 7.45 9.02 8.01
CA GLY A 219 6.19 9.07 8.74
C GLY A 219 5.22 10.13 8.24
N GLU A 220 5.40 10.64 7.02
CA GLU A 220 4.43 11.53 6.39
C GLU A 220 3.15 10.75 6.05
N ASP A 221 2.00 11.36 6.32
CA ASP A 221 0.71 10.79 5.92
C ASP A 221 0.55 10.95 4.40
N ARG A 222 0.65 9.83 3.67
CA ARG A 222 0.46 9.80 2.22
C ARG A 222 -0.73 8.91 1.91
N THR A 223 -1.63 9.43 1.08
CA THR A 223 -2.83 8.74 0.64
C THR A 223 -2.82 8.48 -0.86
N ASP A 224 -1.65 8.57 -1.49
CA ASP A 224 -1.50 8.52 -2.94
C ASP A 224 -1.87 7.15 -3.54
N ASP A 225 -1.73 6.11 -2.72
CA ASP A 225 -2.09 4.73 -3.02
C ASP A 225 -3.57 4.41 -2.74
N ARG A 226 -4.20 5.19 -1.85
CA ARG A 226 -5.64 5.09 -1.54
C ARG A 226 -6.44 5.32 -2.82
N GLN A 227 -7.52 4.56 -2.95
CA GLN A 227 -8.39 4.69 -4.10
C GLN A 227 -9.08 6.05 -4.08
N ALA A 228 -8.88 6.84 -5.14
CA ALA A 228 -9.57 8.11 -5.34
C ALA A 228 -11.09 7.92 -5.37
N ARG A 229 -11.85 8.96 -5.01
CA ARG A 229 -13.33 8.90 -4.93
C ARG A 229 -13.93 8.53 -6.27
N SER A 230 -13.45 9.14 -7.35
CA SER A 230 -13.93 8.82 -8.71
C SER A 230 -13.63 7.37 -9.11
N ALA A 231 -12.47 6.84 -8.73
CA ALA A 231 -12.11 5.46 -9.00
C ALA A 231 -12.94 4.47 -8.15
N ALA A 232 -13.28 4.83 -6.91
CA ALA A 232 -14.16 4.04 -6.05
C ALA A 232 -15.60 4.02 -6.59
N ALA A 233 -16.13 5.19 -6.98
CA ALA A 233 -17.45 5.31 -7.58
C ALA A 233 -17.55 4.54 -8.90
N MET A 234 -16.55 4.64 -9.78
CA MET A 234 -16.48 3.88 -11.03
C MET A 234 -16.48 2.37 -10.76
N ARG A 235 -15.71 1.87 -9.78
CA ARG A 235 -15.71 0.45 -9.40
C ARG A 235 -17.10 0.02 -8.89
N GLY A 236 -17.73 0.81 -8.03
CA GLY A 236 -19.07 0.52 -7.51
C GLY A 236 -20.13 0.46 -8.61
N PHE A 237 -20.04 1.38 -9.57
CA PHE A 237 -20.91 1.39 -10.74
C PHE A 237 -20.69 0.17 -11.66
N ILE A 238 -19.44 -0.21 -11.95
CA ILE A 238 -19.13 -1.40 -12.77
C ILE A 238 -19.61 -2.69 -12.08
N GLN A 239 -19.44 -2.79 -10.76
CA GLN A 239 -19.82 -3.98 -10.00
C GLN A 239 -21.34 -4.16 -9.92
N ASN A 240 -22.09 -3.08 -9.69
CA ASN A 240 -23.55 -3.12 -9.51
C ASN A 240 -24.23 -1.96 -10.26
N PRO A 241 -24.23 -1.97 -11.61
CA PRO A 241 -24.70 -0.83 -12.39
C PRO A 241 -26.19 -0.53 -12.20
N GLU A 242 -26.99 -1.53 -11.81
CA GLU A 242 -28.44 -1.42 -11.59
C GLU A 242 -28.83 -0.88 -10.21
N ASP A 243 -27.88 -0.70 -9.29
CA ASP A 243 -28.16 -0.13 -7.97
C ASP A 243 -28.91 1.22 -8.12
N PRO A 244 -30.01 1.45 -7.36
CA PRO A 244 -30.76 2.70 -7.40
C PRO A 244 -29.91 3.96 -7.19
N GLN A 245 -28.80 3.86 -6.44
CA GLN A 245 -27.90 4.99 -6.24
C GLN A 245 -27.31 5.52 -7.55
N TRP A 246 -27.14 4.66 -8.57
CA TRP A 246 -26.56 5.03 -9.86
C TRP A 246 -27.59 5.47 -10.90
N ALA A 247 -28.89 5.51 -10.55
CA ALA A 247 -29.93 5.96 -11.46
C ALA A 247 -29.65 7.36 -12.07
N PRO A 248 -29.14 8.36 -11.34
CA PRO A 248 -28.77 9.65 -11.92
C PRO A 248 -27.66 9.55 -12.96
N VAL A 249 -26.65 8.69 -12.73
CA VAL A 249 -25.55 8.46 -13.67
C VAL A 249 -26.08 7.80 -14.94
N ARG A 250 -26.92 6.76 -14.80
CA ARG A 250 -27.56 6.10 -15.96
C ARG A 250 -28.44 7.07 -16.74
N GLN A 251 -29.21 7.92 -16.06
CA GLN A 251 -30.04 8.95 -16.68
C GLN A 251 -29.17 9.96 -17.45
N TYR A 252 -28.06 10.40 -16.86
CA TYR A 252 -27.10 11.28 -17.53
C TYR A 252 -26.51 10.62 -18.79
N LEU A 253 -26.11 9.35 -18.68
CA LEU A 253 -25.57 8.58 -19.80
C LEU A 253 -26.59 8.38 -20.94
N ALA A 254 -27.86 8.14 -20.60
CA ALA A 254 -28.95 7.91 -21.56
C ALA A 254 -29.47 9.19 -22.21
N GLY A 255 -29.60 10.28 -21.42
CA GLY A 255 -30.15 11.56 -21.86
C GLY A 255 -29.16 12.42 -22.65
N ARG A 256 -27.86 12.23 -22.43
CA ARG A 256 -26.78 12.88 -23.20
C ARG A 256 -26.06 11.83 -24.03
N THR A 257 -26.62 11.59 -25.22
CA THR A 257 -26.11 10.76 -26.32
C THR A 257 -24.62 11.07 -26.58
N PRO A 258 -23.81 10.18 -27.22
CA PRO A 258 -22.35 10.34 -27.35
C PRO A 258 -21.81 11.60 -28.05
N ALA A 259 -22.66 12.55 -28.45
CA ALA A 259 -22.36 13.68 -29.33
C ALA A 259 -22.67 15.06 -28.70
N ALA A 260 -22.74 15.17 -27.37
CA ALA A 260 -22.88 16.48 -26.73
C ALA A 260 -21.70 17.39 -27.14
N PRO A 261 -21.94 18.64 -27.58
CA PRO A 261 -20.87 19.59 -27.90
C PRO A 261 -19.94 19.82 -26.70
N VAL A 262 -18.65 20.06 -26.94
CA VAL A 262 -17.66 20.25 -25.88
C VAL A 262 -18.06 21.32 -24.86
N PRO A 263 -18.56 22.52 -25.25
CA PRO A 263 -18.99 23.53 -24.27
C PRO A 263 -20.07 23.01 -23.31
N VAL A 264 -21.01 22.20 -23.81
CA VAL A 264 -22.09 21.61 -23.02
C VAL A 264 -21.55 20.58 -22.02
N LEU A 265 -20.54 19.80 -22.41
CA LEU A 265 -19.86 18.85 -21.52
C LEU A 265 -19.06 19.58 -20.42
N LEU A 266 -18.38 20.66 -20.77
CA LEU A 266 -17.63 21.47 -19.82
C LEU A 266 -18.55 22.20 -18.82
N ASP A 267 -19.65 22.78 -19.29
CA ASP A 267 -20.65 23.42 -18.41
C ASP A 267 -21.23 22.42 -17.40
N ASP A 268 -21.54 21.21 -17.85
CA ASP A 268 -21.98 20.12 -16.97
C ASP A 268 -20.94 19.74 -15.93
N TYR A 269 -19.67 19.73 -16.34
CA TYR A 269 -18.57 19.40 -15.45
C TYR A 269 -18.45 20.46 -14.35
N LEU A 270 -18.43 21.74 -14.75
CA LEU A 270 -18.30 22.87 -13.85
C LEU A 270 -19.49 22.97 -12.89
N ALA A 271 -20.71 22.64 -13.33
CA ALA A 271 -21.89 22.57 -12.47
C ALA A 271 -21.78 21.51 -11.34
N ARG A 272 -20.78 20.62 -11.40
CA ARG A 272 -20.59 19.48 -10.49
C ARG A 272 -19.28 19.53 -9.72
N ILE A 273 -18.43 20.54 -9.95
CA ILE A 273 -17.06 20.58 -9.43
C ILE A 273 -17.03 20.57 -7.88
N ASP A 274 -17.98 21.26 -7.26
CA ASP A 274 -18.06 21.41 -5.80
C ASP A 274 -18.74 20.22 -5.09
N SER A 275 -19.20 19.21 -5.84
CA SER A 275 -19.89 18.05 -5.28
C SER A 275 -18.98 16.82 -5.13
N ASP A 276 -18.99 16.28 -3.91
CA ASP A 276 -18.32 15.04 -3.54
C ASP A 276 -19.25 13.81 -3.54
N ALA A 277 -20.50 13.98 -3.96
CA ALA A 277 -21.43 12.86 -4.07
C ALA A 277 -20.91 11.82 -5.08
N PRO A 278 -20.94 10.50 -4.77
CA PRO A 278 -20.38 9.47 -5.65
C PRO A 278 -20.90 9.54 -7.10
N THR A 279 -22.17 9.87 -7.28
CA THR A 279 -22.80 10.04 -8.60
C THR A 279 -22.27 11.25 -9.37
N GLU A 280 -22.01 12.37 -8.70
CA GLU A 280 -21.51 13.58 -9.33
C GLU A 280 -20.03 13.44 -9.70
N VAL A 281 -19.22 12.87 -8.81
CA VAL A 281 -17.81 12.57 -9.07
C VAL A 281 -17.66 11.56 -10.23
N LEU A 282 -18.51 10.53 -10.28
CA LEU A 282 -18.52 9.58 -11.39
C LEU A 282 -18.95 10.27 -12.71
N THR A 283 -19.99 11.10 -12.66
CA THR A 283 -20.44 11.89 -13.82
C THR A 283 -19.32 12.78 -14.37
N ARG A 284 -18.59 13.50 -13.50
CA ARG A 284 -17.40 14.29 -13.88
C ARG A 284 -16.36 13.44 -14.60
N ARG A 285 -16.01 12.28 -14.05
CA ARG A 285 -15.08 11.35 -14.70
C ARG A 285 -15.56 10.91 -16.09
N MET A 286 -16.84 10.56 -16.22
CA MET A 286 -17.42 10.16 -17.50
C MET A 286 -17.43 11.30 -18.53
N ILE A 287 -17.56 12.55 -18.09
CA ILE A 287 -17.39 13.72 -18.97
C ILE A 287 -15.97 13.76 -19.53
N VAL A 288 -14.94 13.62 -18.69
CA VAL A 288 -13.54 13.60 -19.15
C VAL A 288 -13.30 12.49 -20.15
N GLU A 289 -13.79 11.27 -19.89
CA GLU A 289 -13.66 10.14 -20.82
C GLU A 289 -14.35 10.41 -22.17
N ARG A 290 -15.41 11.21 -22.20
CA ARG A 290 -16.16 11.58 -23.40
C ARG A 290 -15.52 12.69 -24.23
N LEU A 291 -14.69 13.55 -23.64
CA LEU A 291 -14.04 14.65 -24.37
C LEU A 291 -13.15 14.15 -25.52
N LEU A 292 -12.62 12.92 -25.43
CA LEU A 292 -11.96 12.27 -26.58
C LEU A 292 -12.89 11.93 -27.74
N GLY A 293 -14.11 11.50 -27.43
CA GLY A 293 -15.10 11.07 -28.42
C GLY A 293 -15.67 12.23 -29.23
N ALA A 294 -15.49 13.47 -28.75
CA ALA A 294 -15.89 14.71 -29.43
C ALA A 294 -14.93 15.10 -30.56
N SER A 295 -14.60 14.16 -31.44
CA SER A 295 -13.57 14.29 -32.48
C SER A 295 -13.76 15.47 -33.44
N ALA A 296 -14.98 15.98 -33.58
CA ALA A 296 -15.28 17.14 -34.42
C ALA A 296 -14.76 18.47 -33.85
N ASP A 297 -14.51 18.56 -32.53
CA ASP A 297 -14.03 19.76 -31.84
C ASP A 297 -12.82 19.46 -30.95
N ARG A 298 -11.72 19.04 -31.58
CA ARG A 298 -10.46 18.72 -30.89
C ARG A 298 -9.90 19.91 -30.11
N ALA A 299 -10.00 21.13 -30.65
CA ALA A 299 -9.49 22.33 -30.00
C ALA A 299 -10.28 22.67 -28.73
N GLY A 300 -11.61 22.61 -28.79
CA GLY A 300 -12.46 22.76 -27.61
C GLY A 300 -12.19 21.69 -26.57
N ALA A 301 -12.00 20.43 -27.00
CA ALA A 301 -11.70 19.32 -26.08
C ALA A 301 -10.36 19.51 -25.35
N LEU A 302 -9.31 19.94 -26.05
CA LEU A 302 -8.03 20.28 -25.44
C LEU A 302 -8.17 21.40 -24.39
N GLU A 303 -8.88 22.47 -24.72
CA GLU A 303 -9.08 23.59 -23.80
C GLU A 303 -9.87 23.16 -22.55
N ALA A 304 -10.95 22.41 -22.73
CA ALA A 304 -11.73 21.86 -21.62
C ALA A 304 -10.87 20.97 -20.71
N LEU A 305 -10.01 20.10 -21.28
CA LEU A 305 -9.12 19.25 -20.51
C LEU A 305 -8.06 20.04 -19.74
N ARG A 306 -7.49 21.10 -20.33
CA ARG A 306 -6.54 22.01 -19.66
C ARG A 306 -7.19 22.70 -18.46
N GLN A 307 -8.42 23.16 -18.62
CA GLN A 307 -9.19 23.72 -17.51
C GLN A 307 -9.46 22.67 -16.43
N ILE A 308 -9.95 21.50 -16.81
CA ILE A 308 -10.29 20.40 -15.89
C ILE A 308 -9.10 19.95 -15.06
N VAL A 309 -7.94 19.68 -15.70
CA VAL A 309 -6.75 19.20 -14.98
C VAL A 309 -6.22 20.23 -13.99
N SER A 310 -6.49 21.52 -14.24
CA SER A 310 -6.05 22.64 -13.39
C SER A 310 -6.95 22.86 -12.16
N ILE A 311 -8.26 22.54 -12.26
CA ILE A 311 -9.24 22.86 -11.21
C ILE A 311 -9.72 21.66 -10.40
N ASP A 312 -9.62 20.43 -10.93
CA ASP A 312 -10.22 19.29 -10.25
C ASP A 312 -9.39 18.80 -9.07
N ALA A 313 -10.04 18.54 -7.94
CA ALA A 313 -9.38 18.05 -6.72
C ALA A 313 -9.23 16.52 -6.67
N ASP A 314 -10.00 15.74 -7.43
CA ASP A 314 -9.91 14.28 -7.43
C ASP A 314 -8.70 13.81 -8.28
N PRO A 315 -7.71 13.14 -7.67
CA PRO A 315 -6.47 12.77 -8.37
C PRO A 315 -6.72 11.81 -9.52
N SER A 316 -7.76 10.97 -9.45
CA SER A 316 -8.04 10.06 -10.55
C SER A 316 -8.77 10.73 -11.72
N ILE A 317 -9.50 11.82 -11.51
CA ILE A 317 -10.02 12.64 -12.61
C ILE A 317 -8.86 13.38 -13.29
N ARG A 318 -7.98 14.04 -12.52
CA ARG A 318 -6.77 14.68 -13.06
C ARG A 318 -5.88 13.70 -13.84
N LEU A 319 -5.70 12.48 -13.33
CA LEU A 319 -4.96 11.43 -14.03
C LEU A 319 -5.56 11.13 -15.40
N VAL A 320 -6.88 10.91 -15.48
CA VAL A 320 -7.56 10.62 -16.75
C VAL A 320 -7.47 11.81 -17.69
N ALA A 321 -7.69 13.04 -17.20
CA ALA A 321 -7.59 14.26 -18.00
C ALA A 321 -6.17 14.44 -18.56
N THR A 322 -5.14 14.17 -17.76
CA THR A 322 -3.73 14.21 -18.17
C THR A 322 -3.46 13.21 -19.29
N MET A 323 -3.92 11.97 -19.16
CA MET A 323 -3.79 10.97 -20.24
C MET A 323 -4.50 11.44 -21.51
N LYS A 324 -5.69 12.04 -21.39
CA LYS A 324 -6.46 12.54 -22.54
C LYS A 324 -5.78 13.73 -23.22
N LEU A 325 -5.11 14.60 -22.47
CA LEU A 325 -4.25 15.63 -23.04
C LEU A 325 -3.12 15.01 -23.87
N GLY A 326 -2.47 13.95 -23.39
CA GLY A 326 -1.45 13.23 -24.16
C GLY A 326 -1.97 12.64 -25.47
N GLU A 327 -3.18 12.08 -25.46
CA GLU A 327 -3.82 11.52 -26.65
C GLU A 327 -4.25 12.60 -27.67
N LEU A 328 -4.68 13.77 -27.21
CA LEU A 328 -5.20 14.84 -28.08
C LEU A 328 -4.18 15.91 -28.46
N SER A 329 -3.07 16.06 -27.74
CA SER A 329 -2.10 17.12 -28.03
C SER A 329 -1.17 16.66 -29.16
N PRO A 330 -0.95 17.48 -30.21
CA PRO A 330 0.05 17.15 -31.21
C PRO A 330 1.45 17.22 -30.60
N THR A 331 2.39 16.43 -31.15
CA THR A 331 3.81 16.57 -30.80
C THR A 331 4.29 18.00 -31.07
N GLY A 332 4.96 18.60 -30.09
CA GLY A 332 5.41 19.99 -30.12
C GLY A 332 4.42 20.99 -29.53
N ASP A 333 3.30 20.55 -28.94
CA ASP A 333 2.41 21.45 -28.16
C ASP A 333 3.07 21.86 -26.82
N PHE A 334 3.96 22.84 -26.89
CA PHE A 334 4.70 23.35 -25.74
C PHE A 334 3.83 24.08 -24.73
N GLU A 335 2.65 24.59 -25.12
CA GLU A 335 1.70 25.22 -24.21
C GLU A 335 1.14 24.16 -23.25
N THR A 336 0.57 23.08 -23.80
CA THR A 336 0.02 22.00 -22.98
C THR A 336 1.10 21.31 -22.16
N ALA A 337 2.28 21.06 -22.73
CA ALA A 337 3.40 20.49 -21.99
C ALA A 337 3.88 21.42 -20.85
N GLY A 338 3.95 22.73 -21.09
CA GLY A 338 4.34 23.72 -20.08
C GLY A 338 3.36 23.79 -18.91
N LEU A 339 2.06 23.75 -19.19
CA LEU A 339 1.01 23.65 -18.16
C LEU A 339 1.20 22.40 -17.31
N LEU A 340 1.40 21.23 -17.92
CA LEU A 340 1.59 19.98 -17.18
C LEU A 340 2.84 19.99 -16.30
N ASP A 341 3.95 20.62 -16.73
CA ASP A 341 5.15 20.81 -15.89
C ASP A 341 4.88 21.71 -14.67
N GLU A 342 4.07 22.76 -14.84
CA GLU A 342 3.67 23.64 -13.74
C GLU A 342 2.79 22.89 -12.74
N LEU A 343 1.77 22.19 -13.23
CA LEU A 343 0.88 21.39 -12.38
C LEU A 343 1.61 20.24 -11.69
N ALA A 344 2.54 19.55 -12.37
CA ALA A 344 3.34 18.48 -11.78
C ALA A 344 4.15 18.96 -10.56
N ARG A 345 4.69 20.20 -10.61
CA ARG A 345 5.44 20.78 -9.49
C ARG A 345 4.58 21.00 -8.24
N LEU A 346 3.28 21.21 -8.40
CA LEU A 346 2.34 21.46 -7.32
C LEU A 346 1.50 20.23 -6.94
N GLU A 347 1.52 19.17 -7.75
CA GLU A 347 0.65 18.00 -7.59
C GLU A 347 0.99 17.20 -6.32
N PRO A 348 0.07 17.05 -5.35
CA PRO A 348 0.33 16.32 -4.11
C PRO A 348 0.48 14.79 -4.26
N ASN A 349 -0.17 14.20 -5.27
CA ASN A 349 -0.11 12.77 -5.53
C ASN A 349 1.19 12.43 -6.30
N GLU A 350 2.22 12.03 -5.56
CA GLU A 350 3.55 11.75 -6.10
C GLU A 350 3.66 10.39 -6.75
N LEU A 351 2.76 9.47 -6.40
CA LEU A 351 2.83 8.09 -6.87
C LEU A 351 2.26 7.91 -8.28
N ARG A 352 1.22 8.66 -8.66
CA ARG A 352 0.46 8.42 -9.89
C ARG A 352 0.27 9.65 -10.75
N VAL A 353 -0.25 10.74 -10.18
CA VAL A 353 -0.66 11.91 -10.98
C VAL A 353 0.55 12.72 -11.41
N ARG A 354 1.44 13.09 -10.48
CA ARG A 354 2.66 13.84 -10.82
C ARG A 354 3.52 13.09 -11.86
N PRO A 355 3.83 11.79 -11.69
CA PRO A 355 4.57 11.05 -12.70
C PRO A 355 3.90 11.03 -14.07
N MET A 356 2.56 10.92 -14.12
CA MET A 356 1.81 10.94 -15.37
C MET A 356 1.88 12.31 -16.05
N MET A 357 1.78 13.41 -15.29
CA MET A 357 1.93 14.76 -15.84
C MET A 357 3.33 14.97 -16.43
N GLU A 358 4.38 14.56 -15.69
CA GLU A 358 5.77 14.61 -16.16
C GLU A 358 5.97 13.77 -17.45
N TYR A 359 5.42 12.55 -17.47
CA TYR A 359 5.48 11.65 -18.64
C TYR A 359 4.76 12.24 -19.85
N VAL A 360 3.50 12.67 -19.69
CA VAL A 360 2.70 13.21 -20.79
C VAL A 360 3.29 14.51 -21.31
N ALA A 361 3.82 15.38 -20.45
CA ALA A 361 4.52 16.58 -20.90
C ALA A 361 5.73 16.24 -21.78
N ASN A 362 6.52 15.22 -21.42
CA ASN A 362 7.62 14.75 -22.25
C ASN A 362 7.15 14.16 -23.58
N LEU A 363 6.12 13.31 -23.55
CA LEU A 363 5.51 12.70 -24.74
C LEU A 363 5.02 13.78 -25.70
N ILE A 364 4.34 14.81 -25.20
CA ILE A 364 3.85 15.92 -26.03
C ILE A 364 5.03 16.70 -26.63
N ARG A 365 6.12 16.95 -25.90
CA ARG A 365 7.29 17.67 -26.46
C ARG A 365 8.01 16.88 -27.55
N THR A 366 8.21 15.59 -27.32
CA THR A 366 9.21 14.81 -28.06
C THR A 366 8.59 13.79 -29.02
N GLY A 367 7.35 13.38 -28.78
CA GLY A 367 6.74 12.23 -29.42
C GLY A 367 7.32 10.89 -28.95
N ASP A 368 8.18 10.89 -27.92
CA ASP A 368 8.78 9.68 -27.38
C ASP A 368 7.87 9.06 -26.31
N GLU A 369 7.39 7.85 -26.59
CA GLU A 369 6.59 7.04 -25.68
C GLU A 369 7.46 6.31 -24.63
N ASP A 370 8.79 6.30 -24.80
CA ASP A 370 9.68 5.68 -23.83
C ASP A 370 9.84 6.57 -22.59
N ALA A 371 9.07 6.25 -21.54
CA ALA A 371 9.16 6.90 -20.23
C ALA A 371 10.57 6.85 -19.61
N ASN A 372 11.47 5.99 -20.11
CA ASN A 372 12.86 5.92 -19.67
C ASN A 372 13.76 6.99 -20.29
N ARG A 373 13.30 7.67 -21.35
CA ARG A 373 14.04 8.67 -22.12
C ARG A 373 13.52 10.08 -21.88
N VAL A 374 13.02 10.41 -20.69
CA VAL A 374 12.76 11.81 -20.34
C VAL A 374 14.11 12.52 -20.29
N PRO A 375 14.40 13.47 -21.21
CA PRO A 375 15.66 14.20 -21.16
C PRO A 375 15.72 14.93 -19.83
N HIS A 376 16.84 14.83 -19.11
CA HIS A 376 17.09 15.78 -18.04
C HIS A 376 16.96 17.18 -18.66
N ALA A 377 16.16 18.05 -18.04
CA ALA A 377 16.18 19.47 -18.37
C ALA A 377 17.65 19.89 -18.23
N THR A 378 18.34 20.02 -19.37
CA THR A 378 19.65 20.65 -19.40
C THR A 378 19.42 22.01 -18.79
N ALA A 379 20.06 22.27 -17.66
CA ALA A 379 20.01 23.56 -17.00
C ALA A 379 20.15 24.62 -18.09
N ALA A 380 19.07 25.38 -18.32
CA ALA A 380 19.15 26.51 -19.22
C ALA A 380 20.26 27.42 -18.67
N PRO A 381 21.19 27.88 -19.54
CA PRO A 381 22.32 28.69 -19.10
C PRO A 381 21.91 29.98 -18.39
#